data_AF-A0A1J8Q8X7-F1
#
_entry.id   AF-A0A1J8Q8X7-F1
#
_cell.length_a   1.000
_cell.length_b   1.000
_cell.length_c   1.000
_cell.angle_alpha   90.00
_cell.angle_beta   90.00
_cell.angle_gamma   90.00
#
_symmetry.space_group_name_H-M   'P 1'
#
loop_
_entity.id
_entity.type
_entity.pdbx_description
1 polymer ?
#
loop_
_entity_poly.entity_id
_entity_poly.type
_entity_poly.pdbx_seq_one_letter_code
_entity_poly.pdbx_strand_id
1 'polypeptide(L)'
;MVKYCGYLVGEDWLLQRGVVELGIKPPETREDEIGTILAASSNARLVTSVYTYTSFRQVKTPDGKVFWCIAFASNDPCDSKGLPTSRPPEAKYKKLQELLQKTGPPRWFQAC
;
A
#
# COMPACT_ATOMS: atom_id res chain seq x y z
N MET A 1 7.80 18.86 2.54
CA MET A 1 6.88 17.87 1.95
C MET A 1 7.50 16.49 2.07
N VAL A 2 6.82 15.56 2.75
CA VAL A 2 7.32 14.19 2.95
C VAL A 2 7.03 13.36 1.71
N LYS A 3 8.00 12.57 1.26
CA LYS A 3 7.84 11.60 0.17
C LYS A 3 7.85 10.19 0.75
N TYR A 4 7.07 9.29 0.14
CA TYR A 4 7.00 7.88 0.50
C TYR A 4 7.35 6.99 -0.69
N CYS A 5 8.16 5.96 -0.48
CA CYS A 5 8.46 4.95 -1.49
C CYS A 5 7.60 3.72 -1.23
N GLY A 6 6.79 3.31 -2.21
CA GLY A 6 5.83 2.23 -2.02
C GLY A 6 5.08 1.79 -3.26
N TYR A 7 3.98 1.07 -3.05
CA TYR A 7 2.99 0.75 -4.09
C TYR A 7 1.68 1.43 -3.81
N LEU A 8 1.13 2.08 -4.84
CA LEU A 8 -0.25 2.55 -4.81
C LEU A 8 -1.20 1.36 -4.83
N VAL A 9 -2.20 1.44 -3.96
CA VAL A 9 -3.30 0.52 -3.84
C VAL A 9 -4.58 1.30 -4.09
N GLY A 10 -5.43 0.81 -5.00
CA GLY A 10 -6.71 1.43 -5.30
C GLY A 10 -7.72 1.18 -4.18
N GLU A 11 -8.61 2.16 -3.95
CA GLU A 11 -9.71 2.00 -2.99
C GLU A 11 -10.62 0.84 -3.38
N ASP A 12 -11.04 0.75 -4.64
CA ASP A 12 -11.91 -0.32 -5.14
C ASP A 12 -11.33 -1.71 -4.87
N TRP A 13 -10.02 -1.87 -5.09
CA TRP A 13 -9.34 -3.14 -4.81
C TRP A 13 -9.37 -3.49 -3.32
N LEU A 14 -9.15 -2.50 -2.44
CA LEU A 14 -9.19 -2.68 -0.98
C LEU A 14 -10.61 -2.96 -0.49
N LEU A 15 -11.61 -2.28 -1.03
CA LEU A 15 -13.02 -2.47 -0.71
C LEU A 15 -13.49 -3.86 -1.17
N GLN A 16 -13.20 -4.23 -2.42
CA GLN A 16 -13.51 -5.55 -2.94
C GLN A 16 -12.85 -6.65 -2.10
N ARG A 17 -11.57 -6.49 -1.74
CA ARG A 17 -10.88 -7.44 -0.86
C ARG A 17 -11.53 -7.51 0.52
N GLY A 18 -11.88 -6.37 1.12
CA GLY A 18 -12.54 -6.33 2.43
C GLY A 18 -13.89 -7.05 2.41
N VAL A 19 -14.70 -6.82 1.39
CA VAL A 19 -16.04 -7.43 1.28
C VAL A 19 -15.95 -8.90 0.91
N VAL A 20 -15.20 -9.24 -0.14
CA VAL A 20 -15.19 -10.58 -0.73
C VAL A 20 -14.26 -11.53 0.02
N GLU A 21 -13.02 -11.11 0.32
CA GLU A 21 -12.05 -12.00 0.95
C GLU A 21 -12.14 -12.02 2.47
N LEU A 22 -12.51 -10.90 3.09
CA LEU A 22 -12.61 -10.80 4.56
C LEU A 22 -14.04 -10.90 5.09
N GLY A 23 -15.05 -10.95 4.22
CA GLY A 23 -16.45 -11.06 4.61
C GLY A 23 -16.97 -9.85 5.39
N ILE A 24 -16.33 -8.68 5.24
CA ILE A 24 -16.81 -7.43 5.84
C ILE A 24 -18.10 -7.02 5.10
N LYS A 25 -19.10 -6.53 5.83
CA LYS A 25 -20.33 -6.05 5.19
C LYS A 25 -20.00 -4.90 4.23
N PRO A 26 -20.69 -4.80 3.08
CA PRO A 26 -20.55 -3.65 2.20
C PRO A 26 -20.73 -2.34 3.00
N PRO A 27 -19.80 -1.38 2.86
CA PRO A 27 -19.88 -0.13 3.61
C PRO A 27 -21.04 0.73 3.12
N GLU A 28 -21.73 1.41 4.04
CA GLU A 28 -22.82 2.33 3.73
C GLU A 28 -22.40 3.80 3.84
N THR A 29 -21.33 4.06 4.59
CA THR A 29 -20.76 5.39 4.82
C THR A 29 -19.28 5.46 4.43
N ARG A 30 -18.77 6.69 4.25
CA ARG A 30 -17.33 6.90 4.01
C ARG A 30 -16.46 6.43 5.19
N GLU A 31 -16.97 6.49 6.41
CA GLU A 31 -16.26 6.01 7.60
C GLU A 31 -16.13 4.48 7.56
N ASP A 32 -17.19 3.78 7.15
CA ASP A 32 -17.17 2.33 6.95
C ASP A 32 -16.21 1.92 5.82
N GLU A 33 -16.18 2.70 4.72
CA GLU A 33 -15.23 2.48 3.63
C GLU A 33 -13.79 2.57 4.14
N ILE A 34 -13.47 3.63 4.91
CA ILE A 34 -12.13 3.82 5.49
C ILE A 34 -11.79 2.66 6.43
N GLY A 35 -12.73 2.25 7.29
CA GLY A 35 -12.55 1.09 8.17
C GLY A 35 -12.25 -0.20 7.39
N THR A 36 -13.01 -0.44 6.32
CA THR A 36 -12.83 -1.59 5.42
C THR A 36 -11.48 -1.55 4.71
N ILE A 37 -11.08 -0.39 4.18
CA ILE A 37 -9.78 -0.15 3.55
C ILE A 37 -8.63 -0.44 4.53
N LEU A 38 -8.71 0.05 5.76
CA LEU A 38 -7.69 -0.17 6.78
C LEU A 38 -7.58 -1.65 7.18
N ALA A 39 -8.71 -2.35 7.31
CA ALA A 39 -8.74 -3.78 7.58
C ALA A 39 -8.15 -4.60 6.43
N ALA A 40 -8.58 -4.35 5.20
CA ALA A 40 -8.08 -5.00 3.99
C ALA A 40 -6.57 -4.76 3.78
N SER A 41 -6.11 -3.53 4.01
CA SER A 41 -4.69 -3.17 3.99
C SER A 41 -3.87 -3.91 5.04
N SER A 42 -4.38 -3.99 6.26
CA SER A 42 -3.71 -4.70 7.36
C SER A 42 -3.62 -6.19 7.07
N ASN A 43 -4.69 -6.79 6.53
CA ASN A 43 -4.66 -8.16 6.04
C ASN A 43 -3.64 -8.35 4.91
N ALA A 44 -3.63 -7.51 3.88
CA ALA A 44 -2.69 -7.58 2.77
C ALA A 44 -1.22 -7.55 3.24
N ARG A 45 -0.91 -6.67 4.21
CA ARG A 45 0.43 -6.60 4.81
C ARG A 45 0.78 -7.81 5.67
N LEU A 46 -0.22 -8.43 6.31
CA LEU A 46 -0.05 -9.64 7.11
C LEU A 46 0.20 -10.88 6.23
N VAL A 47 -0.64 -11.12 5.22
CA VAL A 47 -0.55 -12.32 4.35
C VAL A 47 0.72 -12.32 3.51
N THR A 48 1.25 -11.14 3.18
CA THR A 48 2.54 -10.98 2.50
C THR A 48 3.72 -10.92 3.48
N SER A 49 3.44 -10.87 4.79
CA SER A 49 4.41 -10.77 5.88
C SER A 49 5.32 -9.53 5.84
N VAL A 50 4.88 -8.46 5.18
CA VAL A 50 5.60 -7.17 5.06
C VAL A 50 5.24 -6.18 6.17
N TYR A 51 4.35 -6.55 7.09
CA TYR A 51 3.79 -5.69 8.12
C TYR A 51 4.82 -4.84 8.89
N THR A 52 5.92 -5.44 9.35
CA THR A 52 6.96 -4.75 10.13
C THR A 52 7.82 -3.79 9.32
N TYR A 53 7.79 -3.87 7.99
CA TYR A 53 8.59 -3.06 7.07
C TYR A 53 7.78 -1.97 6.40
N THR A 54 6.45 -1.94 6.62
CA THR A 54 5.55 -1.12 5.82
C THR A 54 4.58 -0.31 6.66
N SER A 55 4.43 0.96 6.27
CA SER A 55 3.33 1.82 6.69
C SER A 55 2.24 1.85 5.63
N PHE A 56 1.00 2.11 6.04
CA PHE A 56 -0.10 2.40 5.13
C PHE A 56 -0.47 3.87 5.25
N ARG A 57 -0.49 4.61 4.14
CA ARG A 57 -0.67 6.08 4.11
C ARG A 57 -1.45 6.50 2.88
N GLN A 58 -2.17 7.62 2.99
CA GLN A 58 -2.66 8.34 1.82
C GLN A 58 -1.53 9.17 1.21
N VAL A 59 -1.46 9.16 -0.12
CA VAL A 59 -0.45 9.87 -0.90
C VAL A 59 -1.06 10.48 -2.15
N LYS A 60 -0.47 11.59 -2.61
CA LYS A 60 -0.82 12.30 -3.82
C LYS A 60 0.13 11.91 -4.94
N THR A 61 -0.44 11.56 -6.10
CA THR A 61 0.31 11.33 -7.34
C THR A 61 0.68 12.65 -8.01
N PRO A 62 1.63 12.65 -8.96
CA PRO A 62 2.02 13.87 -9.68
C PRO A 62 0.89 14.58 -10.43
N ASP A 63 -0.13 13.83 -10.89
CA ASP A 63 -1.35 14.35 -11.50
C ASP A 63 -2.40 14.85 -10.48
N GLY A 64 -2.07 14.79 -9.19
CA GLY A 64 -2.84 15.38 -8.11
C GLY A 64 -3.94 14.49 -7.52
N LYS A 65 -4.03 13.23 -7.93
CA LYS A 65 -4.99 12.26 -7.39
C LYS A 65 -4.51 11.69 -6.05
N VAL A 66 -5.44 11.37 -5.17
CA VAL A 66 -5.17 10.77 -3.86
C VAL A 66 -5.36 9.26 -3.96
N PHE A 67 -4.37 8.53 -3.48
CA PHE A 67 -4.37 7.07 -3.42
C PHE A 67 -3.90 6.60 -2.05
N TRP A 68 -4.12 5.32 -1.75
CA TRP A 68 -3.48 4.66 -0.64
C TRP A 68 -2.16 4.04 -1.06
N CYS A 69 -1.19 4.00 -0.16
CA CYS A 69 0.14 3.47 -0.41
C CYS A 69 0.58 2.54 0.71
N ILE A 70 1.03 1.34 0.34
CA ILE A 70 1.85 0.49 1.20
C ILE A 70 3.30 0.98 1.02
N ALA A 71 3.75 1.80 1.97
CA ALA A 71 5.03 2.50 1.94
C ALA A 71 6.08 1.77 2.76
N PHE A 72 7.27 1.60 2.20
CA PHE A 72 8.42 0.99 2.88
C PHE A 72 9.29 2.02 3.59
N ALA A 73 9.34 3.25 3.05
CA ALA A 73 10.25 4.29 3.53
C ALA A 73 9.63 5.68 3.40
N SER A 74 10.13 6.61 4.21
CA SER A 74 9.74 8.03 4.21
C SER A 74 11.00 8.88 4.09
N ASN A 75 11.16 9.63 3.00
CA ASN A 75 12.33 10.46 2.67
C ASN A 75 13.70 9.75 2.60
N ASP A 76 13.76 8.42 2.78
CA ASP A 76 14.99 7.67 2.52
C ASP A 76 15.44 7.80 1.06
N PRO A 77 16.74 7.62 0.75
CA PRO A 77 17.15 7.50 -0.63
C PRO A 77 16.63 6.17 -1.21
N CYS A 78 15.72 6.24 -2.17
CA CYS A 78 15.48 5.16 -3.13
C CYS A 78 16.12 5.63 -4.41
N ASP A 79 17.35 5.14 -4.60
CA ASP A 79 18.13 5.45 -5.79
C ASP A 79 17.61 4.67 -6.99
N SER A 80 18.05 5.06 -8.19
CA SER A 80 17.75 4.32 -9.41
C SER A 80 18.47 2.98 -9.50
N LYS A 81 19.31 2.63 -8.50
CA LYS A 81 20.15 1.43 -8.48
C LYS A 81 19.62 0.36 -7.52
N GLY A 82 18.62 0.67 -6.69
CA GLY A 82 18.15 -0.23 -5.64
C GLY A 82 16.91 0.26 -4.90
N LEU A 83 16.41 -0.65 -4.08
CA LEU A 83 15.27 -0.39 -3.20
C LEU A 83 15.77 0.13 -1.84
N PRO A 84 14.98 0.94 -1.12
CA PRO A 84 15.38 1.49 0.18
C PRO A 84 15.73 0.38 1.18
N THR A 85 16.63 0.67 2.12
CA THR A 85 17.11 -0.30 3.12
C THR A 85 15.99 -0.84 4.03
N SER A 86 14.94 -0.04 4.25
CA SER A 86 13.76 -0.42 5.01
C SER A 86 12.81 -1.38 4.28
N ARG A 87 13.10 -1.74 3.01
CA ARG A 87 12.27 -2.67 2.24
C ARG A 87 12.14 -4.03 2.93
N PRO A 88 11.01 -4.73 2.73
CA PRO A 88 10.90 -6.12 3.15
C PRO A 88 11.90 -7.01 2.38
N PRO A 89 12.33 -8.14 2.97
CA PRO A 89 13.10 -9.17 2.29
C PRO A 89 12.47 -9.57 0.94
N GLU A 90 13.31 -9.90 -0.03
CA GLU A 90 12.90 -10.12 -1.43
C GLU A 90 11.73 -11.10 -1.59
N ALA A 91 11.73 -12.22 -0.86
CA ALA A 91 10.64 -13.19 -0.92
C ALA A 91 9.29 -12.61 -0.47
N LYS A 92 9.27 -11.77 0.58
CA LYS A 92 8.06 -11.10 1.09
C LYS A 92 7.63 -9.96 0.16
N TYR A 93 8.61 -9.24 -0.36
CA TYR A 93 8.41 -8.21 -1.38
C TYR A 93 7.76 -8.76 -2.65
N LYS A 94 8.24 -9.91 -3.15
CA LYS A 94 7.68 -10.59 -4.33
C LYS A 94 6.23 -11.03 -4.09
N LYS A 95 5.93 -11.60 -2.92
CA LYS A 95 4.55 -11.92 -2.53
C LYS A 95 3.64 -10.71 -2.55
N LEU A 96 4.12 -9.55 -2.08
CA LEU A 96 3.36 -8.31 -2.13
C LEU A 96 3.12 -7.84 -3.58
N GLN A 97 4.13 -7.91 -4.45
CA GLN A 97 3.96 -7.55 -5.86
C GLN A 97 2.94 -8.45 -6.56
N GLU A 98 3.01 -9.76 -6.32
CA GLU A 98 2.07 -10.74 -6.86
C GLU A 98 0.65 -10.47 -6.37
N LEU A 99 0.48 -10.23 -5.07
CA LEU A 99 -0.82 -9.92 -4.48
C LEU A 99 -1.43 -8.64 -5.08
N LEU A 100 -0.62 -7.60 -5.24
CA LEU A 100 -1.07 -6.31 -5.79
C LEU A 100 -1.10 -6.27 -7.32
N GLN A 101 -0.70 -7.34 -7.99
CA GLN A 101 -0.56 -7.44 -9.45
C GLN A 101 0.25 -6.28 -10.05
N LYS A 102 1.33 -5.86 -9.36
CA LYS A 102 2.19 -4.76 -9.79
C LYS A 102 3.41 -5.27 -10.54
N THR A 103 3.71 -4.62 -11.66
CA THR A 103 4.95 -4.85 -12.41
C THR A 103 5.99 -3.79 -12.05
N GLY A 104 7.22 -4.23 -11.80
CA GLY A 104 8.37 -3.35 -11.53
C GLY A 104 8.51 -2.85 -10.09
N PRO A 105 9.52 -1.99 -9.83
CA PRO A 105 9.85 -1.51 -8.49
C PRO A 105 8.84 -0.49 -7.95
N PRO A 106 8.76 -0.29 -6.63
CA PRO A 106 8.01 0.79 -6.01
C PRO A 106 8.49 2.16 -6.47
N ARG A 107 7.61 3.16 -6.29
CA ARG A 107 7.85 4.54 -6.74
C ARG A 107 7.66 5.51 -5.58
N TRP A 108 8.19 6.71 -5.77
CA TRP A 108 7.98 7.83 -4.85
C TRP A 108 6.62 8.49 -5.07
N PHE A 109 5.94 8.77 -3.96
CA PHE A 109 4.70 9.53 -3.90
C PHE A 109 4.81 10.64 -2.86
N GLN A 110 4.04 11.70 -3.02
CA GLN A 110 4.00 12.81 -2.06
C GLN A 110 2.93 12.53 -1.01
N ALA A 111 3.16 12.88 0.25
CA ALA A 111 2.09 12.86 1.24
C ALA A 111 0.94 13.78 0.81
N CYS A 112 -0.31 13.37 1.08
CA CYS A 112 -1.48 14.25 0.97
C CYS A 112 -1.47 15.33 2.05
#